data_AF-M2QSY4-F1
#
_entry.id   AF-M2QSY4-F1
#
_cell.length_a   1.000
_cell.length_b   1.000
_cell.length_c   1.000
_cell.angle_alpha   90.00
_cell.angle_beta   90.00
_cell.angle_gamma   90.00
#
_symmetry.space_group_name_H-M   'P 1'
#
loop_
_entity.id
_entity.type
_entity.pdbx_description
1 polymer ?
#
loop_
_entity_poly.entity_id
_entity_poly.type
_entity_poly.pdbx_seq_one_letter_code
_entity_poly.pdbx_strand_id
1 'polypeptide(L)' 'EFMPERSLRDGKINPEIRDPSVAAFGPGRRICPGRHFSDVALYINVACILHTFEITPAMDAEGHPIIPEPKMTSGLAS' A
#
# COMPACT_ATOMS: atom_id res chain seq x y z
N GLU A 1 1.09 -5.34 -12.19
CA GLU A 1 -0.07 -6.03 -11.60
C GLU A 1 0.04 -6.00 -10.08
N PHE A 2 -1.07 -5.85 -9.36
CA PHE A 2 -1.09 -5.81 -7.89
C PHE A 2 -1.48 -7.18 -7.34
N MET A 3 -0.59 -7.82 -6.58
CA MET A 3 -0.76 -9.18 -6.04
C MET A 3 -0.34 -9.21 -4.56
N PRO A 4 -1.24 -8.89 -3.61
CA PRO A 4 -0.96 -8.89 -2.17
C PRO A 4 -0.39 -10.21 -1.63
N GLU A 5 -0.90 -11.32 -2.14
CA GLU A 5 -0.63 -12.68 -1.68
C GLU A 5 0.82 -13.10 -1.93
N ARG A 6 1.56 -12.37 -2.78
CA ARG A 6 2.99 -12.62 -3.03
C ARG A 6 3.81 -12.69 -1.74
N SER A 7 3.42 -11.93 -0.73
CA SER A 7 4.09 -11.87 0.58
C SER A 7 3.81 -13.10 1.45
N LEU A 8 2.91 -13.99 1.02
CA LEU A 8 2.49 -15.18 1.74
C LEU A 8 2.87 -16.46 0.97
N ARG A 9 3.25 -17.50 1.72
CA ARG A 9 3.44 -18.88 1.25
C ARG A 9 2.79 -19.79 2.28
N ASP A 10 1.81 -20.59 1.84
CA ASP A 10 1.04 -21.50 2.71
C ASP A 10 0.42 -20.80 3.94
N GLY A 11 -0.08 -19.58 3.74
CA GLY A 11 -0.70 -18.75 4.81
C GLY A 11 0.29 -18.14 5.80
N LYS A 12 1.60 -18.33 5.61
CA LYS A 12 2.66 -17.73 6.42
C LYS A 12 3.44 -16.69 5.61
N ILE A 13 4.15 -15.80 6.29
CA ILE A 13 5.05 -14.85 5.61
C ILE A 13 6.07 -15.63 4.79
N ASN A 14 6.20 -15.29 3.51
CA ASN A 14 7.15 -15.91 2.61
C ASN A 14 8.55 -15.28 2.81
N PRO A 15 9.54 -16.01 3.38
CA PRO A 15 10.88 -15.47 3.62
C PRO A 15 11.69 -15.29 2.33
N GLU A 16 11.28 -15.87 1.20
CA GLU A 16 11.95 -15.72 -0.09
C GLU A 16 11.69 -14.34 -0.72
N ILE A 17 10.66 -13.63 -0.24
CA ILE A 17 10.35 -12.27 -0.69
C ILE A 17 11.12 -11.26 0.16
N ARG A 18 11.89 -10.40 -0.52
CA ARG A 18 12.60 -9.31 0.13
C ARG A 18 11.62 -8.32 0.75
N ASP A 19 11.89 -7.93 1.99
CA ASP A 19 11.11 -6.91 2.69
C ASP A 19 11.03 -5.60 1.87
N PRO A 20 9.82 -5.17 1.47
CA PRO A 20 9.63 -3.94 0.71
C PRO A 20 9.97 -2.67 1.51
N SER A 21 10.05 -2.74 2.85
CA SER A 21 10.35 -1.60 3.73
C SER A 21 11.67 -0.91 3.36
N VAL A 22 12.65 -1.68 2.87
CA VAL A 22 13.97 -1.16 2.46
C VAL A 22 13.86 -0.19 1.28
N ALA A 23 12.95 -0.46 0.34
CA ALA A 23 12.69 0.42 -0.79
C ALA A 23 11.78 1.59 -0.42
N ALA A 24 10.79 1.35 0.46
CA ALA A 24 9.81 2.35 0.86
C ALA A 24 10.38 3.43 1.81
N PHE A 25 11.22 3.01 2.77
CA PHE A 25 11.72 3.89 3.84
C PHE A 25 13.21 4.22 3.73
N GLY A 26 13.90 3.57 2.79
CA GLY A 26 15.33 3.74 2.56
C GLY A 26 16.22 3.05 3.61
N PRO A 27 17.51 2.83 3.31
CA PRO A 27 18.44 2.17 4.21
C PRO A 27 19.29 3.12 5.07
N GLY A 28 19.91 2.58 6.12
CA GLY A 28 21.03 3.19 6.82
C GLY A 28 20.66 4.33 7.78
N ARG A 29 21.61 5.24 8.04
CA ARG A 29 21.49 6.31 9.05
C ARG A 29 20.36 7.33 8.79
N ARG A 30 19.80 7.34 7.58
CA ARG A 30 18.75 8.27 7.14
C ARG A 30 17.45 7.54 6.78
N ILE A 31 17.30 6.28 7.24
CA ILE A 31 16.04 5.55 7.15
C ILE A 31 14.90 6.39 7.74
N CYS A 32 13.72 6.34 7.12
CA CYS A 32 12.56 7.08 7.60
C CYS A 32 12.33 6.79 9.10
N PRO A 33 12.38 7.82 9.98
CA PRO A 33 12.15 7.63 11.40
C PRO A 33 10.69 7.27 11.70
N GLY A 34 9.77 7.68 10.83
CA GLY A 34 8.32 7.42 10.95
C GLY A 34 7.85 6.04 10.49
N ARG A 35 8.75 5.14 10.04
CA ARG A 35 8.35 3.84 9.46
C ARG A 35 7.47 3.00 10.38
N HIS A 36 7.81 2.91 11.67
CA HIS A 36 7.06 2.10 12.63
C HIS A 36 5.65 2.64 12.88
N PHE A 37 5.54 3.96 12.99
CA PHE A 37 4.24 4.61 13.10
C PHE A 37 3.43 4.42 11.82
N SER A 38 4.07 4.57 10.66
CA SER A 38 3.44 4.42 9.35
C SER A 38 2.89 3.01 9.14
N ASP A 39 3.63 1.98 9.52
CA ASP A 39 3.20 0.58 9.38
C ASP A 39 1.95 0.29 10.22
N VAL A 40 1.96 0.70 11.50
CA VAL A 40 0.82 0.51 12.40
C VAL A 40 -0.38 1.35 11.96
N ALA A 41 -0.16 2.61 11.61
CA ALA A 41 -1.21 3.52 11.16
C ALA A 41 -1.84 3.02 9.84
N LEU A 42 -1.04 2.60 8.87
CA LEU A 42 -1.56 2.10 7.60
C LEU A 42 -2.37 0.82 7.82
N TYR A 43 -1.86 -0.11 8.63
CA TYR A 43 -2.56 -1.34 8.95
C TYR A 43 -3.94 -1.08 9.56
N ILE A 44 -4.01 -0.25 10.61
CA ILE A 44 -5.29 0.01 11.28
C ILE A 44 -6.26 0.79 10.40
N ASN A 45 -5.77 1.77 9.61
CA ASN A 45 -6.63 2.53 8.71
C ASN A 45 -7.23 1.63 7.63
N VAL A 46 -6.41 0.79 6.97
CA VAL A 46 -6.91 -0.14 5.95
C VAL A 46 -7.89 -1.14 6.55
N ALA A 47 -7.59 -1.73 7.71
CA ALA A 47 -8.49 -2.65 8.38
C ALA A 47 -9.83 -2.00 8.74
N CYS A 48 -9.81 -0.79 9.31
CA CYS A 48 -11.03 -0.05 9.63
C CYS A 48 -11.83 0.28 8.38
N ILE A 49 -11.19 0.80 7.32
CA ILE A 49 -11.86 1.16 6.07
C ILE A 49 -12.56 -0.07 5.46
N LEU A 50 -11.85 -1.20 5.38
CA LEU A 50 -12.41 -2.45 4.84
C LEU A 50 -13.51 -3.05 5.73
N HIS A 51 -13.50 -2.75 7.03
CA HIS A 51 -14.55 -3.17 7.95
C HIS A 51 -15.82 -2.32 7.82
N THR A 52 -15.67 -1.02 7.57
CA THR A 52 -16.81 -0.07 7.61
C THR A 52 -17.38 0.28 6.24
N PHE A 53 -16.61 0.10 5.16
CA PHE A 53 -16.99 0.54 3.83
C PHE A 53 -16.77 -0.56 2.78
N GLU A 54 -17.64 -0.55 1.77
CA GLU A 54 -17.40 -1.23 0.51
C GLU A 54 -16.79 -0.22 -0.46
N ILE A 55 -15.58 -0.51 -0.95
CA ILE A 55 -14.87 0.38 -1.86
C ILE A 55 -15.22 0.01 -3.30
N THR A 56 -15.85 0.93 -4.02
CA THR A 56 -16.19 0.78 -5.45
C THR A 56 -15.66 1.97 -6.26
N PRO A 57 -15.46 1.81 -7.58
CA PRO A 57 -15.14 2.93 -8.46
C PRO A 57 -16.24 4.01 -8.42
N ALA A 58 -15.84 5.27 -8.63
CA ALA A 58 -16.80 6.31 -8.95
C ALA A 58 -17.43 6.02 -10.33
N MET A 59 -18.67 6.46 -10.55
CA MET A 59 -19.35 6.29 -11.83
C MET A 59 -19.39 7.62 -12.60
N ASP A 60 -19.27 7.57 -13.92
CA ASP A 60 -19.49 8.72 -14.81
C ASP A 60 -21.00 8.99 -15.01
N ALA A 61 -21.34 9.97 -15.86
CA ALA A 61 -22.73 10.35 -16.12
C ALA A 61 -23.53 9.24 -16.83
N GLU A 62 -22.83 8.32 -17.50
CA GLU A 62 -23.38 7.20 -18.24
C GLU A 62 -23.44 5.91 -17.39
N GLY A 63 -22.92 5.96 -16.15
CA GLY A 63 -22.92 4.85 -15.20
C GLY A 63 -21.73 3.89 -15.34
N HIS A 64 -20.68 4.25 -16.06
CA HIS A 64 -19.47 3.45 -16.18
C HIS A 64 -18.46 3.74 -15.07
N PRO A 65 -17.68 2.73 -14.63
CA PRO A 65 -16.67 2.91 -13.60
C PRO A 65 -15.49 3.77 -14.12
N ILE A 66 -15.19 4.83 -13.38
CA ILE A 66 -14.04 5.69 -13.59
C ILE A 66 -12.82 5.04 -12.94
N ILE A 67 -11.90 4.53 -13.75
CA ILE A 67 -10.63 3.99 -13.27
C ILE A 67 -9.63 5.14 -13.08
N PRO A 68 -9.11 5.36 -11.86
CA PRO A 68 -8.13 6.41 -11.62
C PRO A 68 -6.83 6.15 -12.39
N GLU A 69 -6.35 7.14 -13.14
CA GLU A 69 -5.04 7.09 -13.76
C GLU A 69 -3.94 7.43 -12.74
N PRO A 70 -2.88 6.61 -12.62
CA PRO A 70 -1.78 6.89 -11.70
C PRO A 70 -1.00 8.14 -12.17
N LYS A 71 -1.07 9.21 -11.38
CA LYS A 71 -0.31 10.45 -11.60
C LYS A 71 0.90 10.48 -10.67
N MET A 72 2.09 10.40 -11.25
CA MET A 72 3.34 10.50 -10.51
C MET A 72 3.94 11.89 -10.67
N THR A 73 4.39 12.49 -9.56
CA THR A 73 5.19 13.72 -9.57
C THR A 73 6.67 13.38 -9.43
N SER A 74 7.55 14.17 -10.06
CA SER A 74 8.99 14.04 -9.85
C SER A 74 9.39 14.56 -8.46
N GLY A 75 10.32 13.88 -7.81
CA GLY A 75 10.84 14.24 -6.50
C GLY A 75 11.22 13.03 -5.67
N LEU A 76 11.80 13.28 -4.49
CA LEU A 76 11.92 12.28 -3.44
C LEU A 76 10.64 12.34 -2.60
N ALA A 77 10.03 11.19 -2.32
CA ALA A 77 9.07 11.08 -1.23
C ALA A 77 9.85 11.32 0.08
N SER A 78 9.76 12.54 0.60
CA SER A 78 10.31 12.90 1.91
C SER A 78 9.29 12.66 3.01
#